data_AF-A0A814W0R3-F1
#
_entry.id   AF-A0A814W0R3-F1
#
_cell.length_a   1.000
_cell.length_b   1.000
_cell.length_c   1.000
_cell.angle_alpha   90.00
_cell.angle_beta   90.00
_cell.angle_gamma   90.00
#
_symmetry.space_group_name_H-M   'P 1'
#
loop_
_entity.id
_entity.type
_entity.pdbx_description
1 polymer ?
#
loop_
_entity_poly.entity_id
_entity_poly.type
_entity_poly.pdbx_seq_one_letter_code
_entity_poly.pdbx_strand_id
1 'polypeptide(L)'
;MVAPFVFPEVEWDFRLEQVRSINTSDHKYGLVLPGLGWVIWRRKEDLPEDLIFHVNYLGVDEPTFNFNFSRSATNVIAQYYQFLRLGVDGYERIMQLSVDKAKYVAESLTAIDEELFISHSQHDKPFQCGWIIRAYTLAANANDITVCRIVVRETFTRNIASILIEDIRLTLLRLTDEHGHEDLVNSLKAAHNSKHHHRRSTQHRQKIDIGVRSNKYITGNQSGNSKVEKKHKHPTVHTIC
;
A
#
# COMPACT_ATOMS: atom_id res chain seq x y z
N MET A 1 -3.79 8.80 5.49
CA MET A 1 -2.77 9.24 6.46
C MET A 1 -1.93 8.03 6.86
N VAL A 2 -0.83 7.78 6.16
CA VAL A 2 0.15 6.73 6.52
C VAL A 2 1.45 7.40 6.97
N ALA A 3 1.95 8.33 6.15
CA ALA A 3 3.19 9.08 6.37
C ALA A 3 3.34 9.67 7.78
N PRO A 4 2.38 10.40 8.37
CA PRO A 4 2.61 11.03 9.68
C PRO A 4 2.80 10.03 10.83
N PHE A 5 2.47 8.74 10.64
CA PHE A 5 2.65 7.72 11.66
C PHE A 5 3.85 6.79 11.38
N VAL A 6 4.10 6.45 10.12
CA VAL A 6 5.14 5.47 9.74
C VAL A 6 6.43 6.11 9.24
N PHE A 7 6.33 7.31 8.67
CA PHE A 7 7.45 8.05 8.07
C PHE A 7 7.45 9.51 8.57
N PRO A 8 7.50 9.75 9.89
CA PRO A 8 7.37 11.10 10.46
C PRO A 8 8.49 12.06 10.01
N GLU A 9 9.65 11.52 9.66
CA GLU A 9 10.81 12.26 9.14
C GLU A 9 10.59 12.85 7.75
N VAL A 10 9.67 12.29 6.96
CA VAL A 10 9.37 12.81 5.62
C VAL A 10 8.61 14.12 5.77
N GLU A 11 9.19 15.19 5.25
CA GLU A 11 8.55 16.50 5.18
C GLU A 11 7.62 16.57 3.96
N TRP A 12 6.32 16.51 4.21
CA TRP A 12 5.29 16.61 3.18
C TRP A 12 4.13 17.55 3.57
N ASP A 13 4.07 17.94 4.85
CA ASP A 13 2.98 18.71 5.45
C ASP A 13 3.32 20.20 5.56
N PHE A 14 2.67 20.91 6.48
CA PHE A 14 2.90 22.34 6.72
C PHE A 14 4.32 22.69 7.20
N ARG A 15 5.21 21.73 7.48
CA ARG A 15 6.65 22.00 7.60
C ARG A 15 7.22 22.67 6.35
N LEU A 16 6.70 22.31 5.16
CA LEU A 16 7.05 22.97 3.91
C LEU A 16 6.32 24.31 3.78
N GLU A 17 7.05 25.43 3.67
CA GLU A 17 6.47 26.78 3.66
C GLU A 17 5.48 27.04 2.51
N GLN A 18 5.68 26.36 1.39
CA GLN A 18 4.84 26.51 0.20
C GLN A 18 3.50 25.77 0.32
N VAL A 19 3.35 24.85 1.27
CA VAL A 19 2.11 24.12 1.49
C VAL A 19 1.11 25.02 2.22
N ARG A 20 0.05 25.41 1.51
CA ARG A 20 -1.02 26.31 1.99
C ARG A 20 -2.25 25.58 2.50
N SER A 21 -2.55 24.42 1.95
CA SER A 21 -3.65 23.58 2.41
C SER A 21 -3.35 22.10 2.15
N ILE A 22 -3.96 21.24 2.96
CA ILE A 22 -3.84 19.78 2.86
C ILE A 22 -5.24 19.20 2.96
N ASN A 23 -5.55 18.22 2.13
CA ASN A 23 -6.76 17.41 2.27
C ASN A 23 -6.42 15.94 2.55
N THR A 24 -7.32 15.26 3.23
CA THR A 24 -7.25 13.82 3.47
C THR A 24 -8.64 13.20 3.35
N SER A 25 -8.70 11.98 2.83
CA SER A 25 -9.91 11.17 2.83
C SER A 25 -9.82 10.14 3.95
N ASP A 26 -10.56 10.37 5.02
CA ASP A 26 -10.45 9.54 6.21
C ASP A 26 -11.15 8.18 6.06
N HIS A 27 -12.11 8.09 5.13
CA HIS A 27 -12.63 6.80 4.68
C HIS A 27 -11.64 5.94 3.86
N LYS A 28 -10.40 6.41 3.70
CA LYS A 28 -9.27 5.60 3.20
C LYS A 28 -8.47 5.07 4.40
N TYR A 29 -7.48 5.82 4.85
CA TYR A 29 -6.58 5.45 5.95
C TYR A 29 -6.86 6.26 7.24
N GLY A 30 -8.02 6.90 7.36
CA GLY A 30 -8.53 7.46 8.63
C GLY A 30 -9.40 6.46 9.40
N LEU A 31 -9.61 5.25 8.85
CA LEU A 31 -10.27 4.11 9.50
C LEU A 31 -11.76 4.34 9.81
N VAL A 32 -12.45 5.11 8.97
CA VAL A 32 -13.91 5.29 9.01
C VAL A 32 -14.59 4.82 7.73
N LEU A 33 -15.92 4.71 7.76
CA LEU A 33 -16.71 4.34 6.60
C LEU A 33 -16.75 5.47 5.54
N PRO A 34 -17.09 5.16 4.28
CA PRO A 34 -17.24 6.14 3.20
C PRO A 34 -18.08 7.36 3.58
N GLY A 35 -17.61 8.55 3.20
CA GLY A 35 -18.35 9.81 3.37
C GLY A 35 -17.71 10.85 4.29
N LEU A 36 -16.44 10.69 4.68
CA LEU A 36 -15.68 11.74 5.40
C LEU A 36 -14.34 12.06 4.74
N GLY A 37 -14.03 13.34 4.64
CA GLY A 37 -12.71 13.87 4.36
C GLY A 37 -12.52 15.19 5.09
N TRP A 38 -11.26 15.58 5.24
CA TRP A 38 -10.85 16.85 5.84
C TRP A 38 -10.08 17.67 4.84
N VAL A 39 -10.18 18.99 5.01
CA VAL A 39 -9.28 19.96 4.40
C VAL A 39 -8.88 20.93 5.50
N ILE A 40 -7.59 21.23 5.57
CA ILE A 40 -7.00 22.13 6.56
C ILE A 40 -6.20 23.17 5.78
N TRP A 41 -6.38 24.45 6.12
CA TRP A 41 -5.54 25.54 5.63
C TRP A 41 -4.46 25.87 6.67
N ARG A 42 -3.29 26.28 6.18
CA ARG A 42 -2.16 26.64 7.03
C ARG A 42 -2.46 27.91 7.84
N ARG A 43 -3.04 28.92 7.20
CA ARG A 43 -3.43 30.20 7.81
C ARG A 43 -4.82 30.62 7.34
N LYS A 44 -5.43 31.55 8.07
CA LYS A 44 -6.74 32.10 7.71
C LYS A 44 -6.69 32.78 6.34
N GLU A 45 -5.61 33.50 6.06
CA GLU A 45 -5.41 34.24 4.80
C GLU A 45 -5.30 33.32 3.57
N ASP A 46 -5.02 32.01 3.76
CA ASP A 46 -4.95 31.03 2.67
C ASP A 46 -6.35 30.57 2.19
N LEU A 47 -7.42 30.97 2.89
CA LEU A 47 -8.81 30.77 2.49
C LEU A 47 -9.45 32.13 2.17
N PRO A 48 -9.79 32.41 0.90
CA PRO A 48 -10.49 33.64 0.52
C PRO A 48 -11.80 33.82 1.30
N GLU A 49 -12.00 35.00 1.90
CA GLU A 49 -13.15 35.29 2.77
C GLU A 49 -14.48 35.29 2.00
N ASP A 50 -14.46 35.57 0.69
CA ASP A 50 -15.62 35.53 -0.20
C ASP A 50 -16.17 34.11 -0.42
N LEU A 51 -15.42 33.08 -0.03
CA LEU A 51 -15.87 31.69 -0.03
C LEU A 51 -16.50 31.27 1.31
N ILE A 52 -16.43 32.11 2.34
CA ILE A 52 -16.90 31.80 3.69
C ILE A 52 -18.34 32.30 3.86
N PHE A 53 -19.22 31.39 4.28
CA PHE A 53 -20.60 31.70 4.63
C PHE A 53 -20.74 31.76 6.15
N HIS A 54 -21.30 32.85 6.66
CA HIS A 54 -21.48 33.09 8.08
C HIS A 54 -22.88 32.66 8.53
N VAL A 55 -22.95 31.71 9.46
CA VAL A 55 -24.20 31.12 9.95
C VAL A 55 -24.34 31.39 11.43
N ASN A 56 -25.54 31.76 11.89
CA ASN A 56 -25.80 31.91 13.31
C ASN A 56 -26.00 30.55 13.98
N TYR A 57 -25.08 30.16 14.86
CA TYR A 57 -25.17 28.97 15.69
C TYR A 57 -25.21 29.36 17.17
N LEU A 58 -26.33 29.07 17.85
CA LEU A 58 -26.56 29.40 19.26
C LEU A 58 -26.35 30.90 19.60
N GLY A 59 -26.67 31.80 18.67
CA GLY A 59 -26.49 33.24 18.84
C GLY A 59 -25.09 33.74 18.52
N VAL A 60 -24.16 32.85 18.16
CA VAL A 60 -22.78 33.15 17.77
C VAL A 60 -22.63 33.02 16.25
N ASP A 61 -21.81 33.87 15.67
CA ASP A 61 -21.45 33.81 14.26
C ASP A 61 -20.43 32.68 14.01
N GLU A 62 -20.77 31.72 13.16
CA GLU A 62 -19.93 30.57 12.83
C GLU A 62 -19.57 30.59 11.33
N PRO A 63 -18.29 30.73 10.98
CA PRO A 63 -17.84 30.71 9.60
C PRO A 63 -17.86 29.28 9.05
N THR A 64 -18.53 29.09 7.93
CA THR A 64 -18.67 27.81 7.26
C THR A 64 -18.11 27.86 5.84
N PHE A 65 -17.32 26.85 5.49
CA PHE A 65 -16.85 26.62 4.13
C PHE A 65 -17.20 25.19 3.74
N ASN A 66 -18.29 25.03 2.98
CA ASN A 66 -18.75 23.74 2.52
C ASN A 66 -19.50 23.86 1.19
N PHE A 67 -19.45 22.81 0.38
CA PHE A 67 -20.34 22.66 -0.79
C PHE A 67 -21.65 21.98 -0.42
N ASN A 68 -21.61 21.13 0.61
CA ASN A 68 -22.74 20.34 1.05
C ASN A 68 -23.35 20.99 2.30
N PHE A 69 -24.67 21.10 2.31
CA PHE A 69 -25.42 21.61 3.46
C PHE A 69 -25.75 20.46 4.43
N SER A 70 -26.94 19.88 4.33
CA SER A 70 -27.37 18.76 5.17
C SER A 70 -26.59 17.47 4.85
N ARG A 71 -25.91 16.92 5.85
CA ARG A 71 -25.24 15.62 5.77
C ARG A 71 -25.22 14.92 7.11
N SER A 72 -25.07 13.60 7.10
CA SER A 72 -24.91 12.82 8.33
C SER A 72 -23.63 13.19 9.08
N ALA A 73 -23.74 13.40 10.39
CA ALA A 73 -22.60 13.60 11.29
C ALA A 73 -21.99 12.26 11.78
N THR A 74 -22.57 11.11 11.42
CA THR A 74 -22.12 9.78 11.90
C THR A 74 -20.64 9.56 11.67
N ASN A 75 -20.12 9.89 10.48
CA ASN A 75 -18.71 9.67 10.18
C ASN A 75 -17.78 10.63 10.94
N VAL A 76 -18.23 11.85 11.25
CA VAL A 76 -17.46 12.79 12.07
C VAL A 76 -17.32 12.25 13.50
N ILE A 77 -18.43 11.75 14.07
CA ILE A 77 -18.44 11.11 15.38
C ILE A 77 -17.58 9.85 15.39
N ALA A 78 -17.68 9.01 14.36
CA ALA A 78 -16.85 7.82 14.21
C ALA A 78 -15.36 8.15 14.12
N GLN A 79 -14.99 9.21 13.38
CA GLN A 79 -13.60 9.65 13.28
C GLN A 79 -13.06 10.12 14.64
N TYR A 80 -13.86 10.89 15.36
CA TYR A 80 -13.53 11.34 16.70
C TYR A 80 -13.35 10.17 17.68
N TYR A 81 -14.24 9.17 17.61
CA TYR A 81 -14.08 7.93 18.35
C TYR A 81 -12.77 7.21 18.00
N GLN A 82 -12.41 7.11 16.72
CA GLN A 82 -11.16 6.48 16.31
C GLN A 82 -9.94 7.23 16.85
N PHE A 83 -9.95 8.57 16.89
CA PHE A 83 -8.88 9.36 17.51
C PHE A 83 -8.74 9.06 19.00
N LEU A 84 -9.85 9.06 19.75
CA LEU A 84 -9.82 8.77 21.19
C LEU A 84 -9.43 7.32 21.50
N ARG A 85 -9.93 6.37 20.71
CA ARG A 85 -9.71 4.94 20.94
C ARG A 85 -8.29 4.50 20.61
N LEU A 86 -7.76 4.97 19.49
CA LEU A 86 -6.46 4.50 18.98
C LEU A 86 -5.31 5.37 19.48
N GLY A 87 -5.51 6.69 19.58
CA GLY A 87 -4.40 7.62 19.77
C GLY A 87 -3.33 7.49 18.68
N VAL A 88 -2.19 8.13 18.88
CA VAL A 88 -1.08 8.06 17.93
C VAL A 88 -0.57 6.62 17.77
N ASP A 89 -0.31 5.94 18.90
CA ASP A 89 0.24 4.58 18.93
C ASP A 89 -0.63 3.56 18.19
N GLY A 90 -1.95 3.67 18.32
CA GLY A 90 -2.88 2.77 17.65
C GLY A 90 -2.91 2.98 16.14
N TYR A 91 -2.85 4.23 15.67
CA TYR A 91 -2.72 4.55 14.25
C TYR A 91 -1.37 4.07 13.70
N GLU A 92 -0.26 4.37 14.38
CA GLU A 92 1.07 3.89 14.02
C GLU A 92 1.09 2.38 13.83
N ARG A 93 0.60 1.62 14.82
CA ARG A 93 0.54 0.16 14.74
C ARG A 93 -0.25 -0.33 13.52
N ILE A 94 -1.43 0.25 13.26
CA ILE A 94 -2.29 -0.18 12.13
C ILE A 94 -1.65 0.17 10.78
N MET A 95 -1.06 1.36 10.66
CA MET A 95 -0.41 1.80 9.43
C MET A 95 0.87 1.02 9.15
N GLN A 96 1.69 0.77 10.18
CA GLN A 96 2.89 -0.05 10.07
C GLN A 96 2.54 -1.46 9.59
N LEU A 97 1.52 -2.09 10.19
CA LEU A 97 1.04 -3.40 9.74
C LEU A 97 0.59 -3.37 8.28
N SER A 98 -0.06 -2.30 7.84
CA SER A 98 -0.49 -2.16 6.44
C SER A 98 0.70 -2.07 5.48
N VAL A 99 1.73 -1.29 5.86
CA VAL A 99 3.00 -1.20 5.11
C VAL A 99 3.73 -2.56 5.08
N ASP A 100 3.83 -3.25 6.20
CA ASP A 100 4.51 -4.56 6.28
C ASP A 100 3.82 -5.62 5.41
N LYS A 101 2.49 -5.62 5.42
CA LYS A 101 1.69 -6.51 4.56
C LYS A 101 1.85 -6.16 3.08
N ALA A 102 1.90 -4.87 2.74
CA ALA A 102 2.14 -4.43 1.37
C ALA A 102 3.54 -4.84 0.87
N LYS A 103 4.57 -4.69 1.71
CA LYS A 103 5.93 -5.20 1.43
C LYS A 103 5.94 -6.70 1.20
N TYR A 104 5.28 -7.46 2.08
CA TYR A 104 5.16 -8.92 1.91
C TYR A 104 4.52 -9.31 0.57
N VAL A 105 3.45 -8.63 0.16
CA VAL A 105 2.80 -8.86 -1.13
C VAL A 105 3.79 -8.54 -2.26
N ALA A 106 4.45 -7.38 -2.23
CA ALA A 106 5.42 -6.97 -3.25
C ALA A 106 6.57 -7.99 -3.40
N GLU A 107 7.21 -8.38 -2.30
CA GLU A 107 8.29 -9.39 -2.29
C GLU A 107 7.82 -10.76 -2.78
N SER A 108 6.57 -11.13 -2.48
CA SER A 108 6.00 -12.42 -2.91
C SER A 108 5.70 -12.47 -4.40
N LEU A 109 5.51 -11.31 -5.03
CA LEU A 109 5.24 -11.16 -6.46
C LEU A 109 6.52 -11.03 -7.30
N THR A 110 7.69 -10.71 -6.72
CA THR A 110 8.94 -10.56 -7.48
C THR A 110 9.39 -11.83 -8.22
N ALA A 111 8.93 -13.00 -7.79
CA ALA A 111 9.25 -14.29 -8.41
C ALA A 111 8.22 -14.74 -9.45
N ILE A 112 7.35 -13.84 -9.91
CA ILE A 112 6.22 -14.13 -10.79
C ILE A 112 6.44 -13.48 -12.16
N ASP A 113 5.95 -14.12 -13.22
CA ASP A 113 5.92 -13.54 -14.56
C ASP A 113 4.96 -12.33 -14.62
N GLU A 114 5.55 -11.13 -14.74
CA GLU A 114 4.83 -9.86 -14.72
C GLU A 114 3.95 -9.67 -15.97
N GLU A 115 4.41 -10.10 -17.14
CA GLU A 115 3.72 -9.90 -18.42
C GLU A 115 2.45 -10.76 -18.49
N LEU A 116 2.57 -12.01 -18.04
CA LEU A 116 1.44 -12.93 -17.95
C LEU A 116 0.42 -12.47 -16.89
N PHE A 117 0.89 -11.87 -15.80
CA PHE A 117 0.00 -11.34 -14.76
C PHE A 117 -0.76 -10.09 -15.21
N ILE A 118 -0.08 -9.15 -15.86
CA ILE A 118 -0.69 -7.91 -16.36
C ILE A 118 -1.70 -8.22 -17.47
N SER A 119 -1.36 -9.08 -18.43
CA SER A 119 -2.27 -9.45 -19.52
C SER A 119 -3.57 -10.06 -19.01
N HIS A 120 -3.51 -10.99 -18.05
CA HIS A 120 -4.71 -11.55 -17.43
C HIS A 120 -5.55 -10.49 -16.71
N SER A 121 -4.91 -9.60 -15.96
CA SER A 121 -5.60 -8.56 -15.17
C SER A 121 -6.27 -7.48 -16.04
N GLN A 122 -5.88 -7.31 -17.31
CA GLN A 122 -6.52 -6.36 -18.24
C GLN A 122 -7.88 -6.85 -18.76
N HIS A 123 -8.12 -8.15 -18.80
CA HIS A 123 -9.35 -8.70 -19.38
C HIS A 123 -10.57 -8.65 -18.45
N ASP A 124 -10.48 -7.96 -17.31
CA ASP A 124 -11.51 -7.89 -16.25
C ASP A 124 -12.07 -9.27 -15.84
N LYS A 125 -11.31 -10.34 -16.11
CA LYS A 125 -11.64 -11.68 -15.64
C LYS A 125 -11.27 -11.73 -14.15
N PRO A 126 -12.25 -11.89 -13.25
CA PRO A 126 -11.92 -12.07 -11.85
C PRO A 126 -11.05 -13.33 -11.73
N PHE A 127 -9.99 -13.25 -10.93
CA PHE A 127 -9.29 -14.45 -10.50
C PHE A 127 -10.33 -15.41 -9.93
N GLN A 128 -10.11 -16.72 -10.05
CA GLN A 128 -11.12 -17.74 -9.73
C GLN A 128 -11.74 -17.62 -8.31
N CYS A 129 -11.06 -16.92 -7.41
CA CYS A 129 -11.48 -16.68 -6.03
C CYS A 129 -12.13 -15.30 -5.79
N GLY A 130 -12.54 -14.58 -6.83
CA GLY A 130 -13.29 -13.31 -6.71
C GLY A 130 -12.43 -12.06 -6.44
N TRP A 131 -11.10 -12.14 -6.64
CA TRP A 131 -10.23 -10.99 -6.47
C TRP A 131 -10.44 -9.95 -7.57
N ILE A 132 -10.58 -8.69 -7.16
CA ILE A 132 -10.64 -7.54 -8.08
C ILE A 132 -9.28 -6.86 -8.06
N ILE A 133 -8.45 -7.19 -9.04
CA ILE A 133 -7.17 -6.52 -9.30
C ILE A 133 -7.34 -5.67 -10.54
N ARG A 134 -7.02 -4.38 -10.45
CA ARG A 134 -7.18 -3.44 -11.55
C ARG A 134 -5.86 -3.30 -12.30
N ALA A 135 -5.90 -3.50 -13.60
CA ALA A 135 -4.84 -3.10 -14.52
C ALA A 135 -5.25 -1.80 -15.25
N TYR A 136 -4.32 -0.87 -15.39
CA TYR A 136 -4.53 0.36 -16.15
C TYR A 136 -3.21 0.88 -16.70
N THR A 137 -3.28 1.66 -17.78
CA THR A 137 -2.14 2.36 -18.34
C THR A 137 -1.80 3.59 -17.51
N LEU A 138 -0.51 3.92 -17.40
CA LEU A 138 -0.08 5.12 -16.69
C LEU A 138 -0.51 6.40 -17.44
N ALA A 139 -0.33 7.55 -16.77
CA ALA A 139 -0.70 8.85 -17.30
C ALA A 139 0.15 9.26 -18.51
N ALA A 140 -0.22 10.39 -19.13
CA ALA A 140 0.45 10.94 -20.32
C ALA A 140 1.98 10.95 -20.20
N ASN A 141 2.65 10.63 -21.32
CA ASN A 141 4.10 10.36 -21.41
C ASN A 141 4.57 9.04 -20.76
N ALA A 142 3.64 8.17 -20.37
CA ALA A 142 3.91 6.79 -19.93
C ALA A 142 2.74 5.82 -20.30
N ASN A 143 1.90 6.18 -21.27
CA ASN A 143 0.68 5.43 -21.61
C ASN A 143 0.94 4.02 -22.16
N ASP A 144 2.17 3.74 -22.59
CA ASP A 144 2.66 2.43 -23.04
C ASP A 144 2.95 1.46 -21.87
N ILE A 145 2.98 1.97 -20.64
CA ILE A 145 3.21 1.18 -19.43
C ILE A 145 1.86 0.84 -18.78
N THR A 146 1.53 -0.45 -18.74
CA THR A 146 0.40 -0.96 -17.95
C THR A 146 0.89 -1.45 -16.59
N VAL A 147 0.19 -1.04 -15.53
CA VAL A 147 0.44 -1.49 -14.16
C VAL A 147 -0.79 -2.21 -13.59
N CYS A 148 -0.54 -3.17 -12.70
CA CYS A 148 -1.56 -3.73 -11.81
C CYS A 148 -1.48 -3.05 -10.45
N ARG A 149 -2.63 -2.75 -9.83
CA ARG A 149 -2.69 -2.15 -8.49
C ARG A 149 -3.41 -3.03 -7.49
N ILE A 150 -2.71 -3.38 -6.42
CA ILE A 150 -3.25 -4.02 -5.22
C ILE A 150 -3.13 -3.02 -4.08
N VAL A 151 -4.26 -2.66 -3.46
CA VAL A 151 -4.29 -1.71 -2.33
C VAL A 151 -4.47 -2.50 -1.03
N VAL A 152 -3.56 -2.33 -0.09
CA VAL A 152 -3.60 -3.01 1.21
C VAL A 152 -4.26 -2.12 2.26
N ARG A 153 -5.40 -2.59 2.78
CA ARG A 153 -6.16 -1.93 3.86
C ARG A 153 -5.95 -2.60 5.22
N GLU A 154 -6.49 -1.98 6.27
CA GLU A 154 -6.38 -2.47 7.65
C GLU A 154 -6.92 -3.91 7.80
N THR A 155 -8.05 -4.20 7.15
CA THR A 155 -8.74 -5.49 7.16
C THR A 155 -8.04 -6.58 6.33
N PHE A 156 -7.14 -6.23 5.43
CA PHE A 156 -6.40 -7.18 4.61
C PHE A 156 -5.35 -7.90 5.45
N THR A 157 -5.61 -9.11 5.95
CA THR A 157 -4.68 -9.80 6.87
C THR A 157 -3.53 -10.50 6.13
N ARG A 158 -2.49 -10.94 6.86
CA ARG A 158 -1.39 -11.74 6.29
C ARG A 158 -1.86 -13.07 5.68
N ASN A 159 -2.94 -13.66 6.23
CA ASN A 159 -3.55 -14.86 5.68
C ASN A 159 -4.23 -14.57 4.34
N ILE A 160 -5.04 -13.50 4.27
CA ILE A 160 -5.67 -13.01 3.03
C ILE A 160 -4.59 -12.72 1.97
N ALA A 161 -3.48 -12.09 2.37
CA ALA A 161 -2.34 -11.86 1.48
C ALA A 161 -1.76 -13.17 0.93
N SER A 162 -1.64 -14.20 1.76
CA SER A 162 -1.06 -15.48 1.35
C SER A 162 -1.99 -16.25 0.40
N ILE A 163 -3.31 -16.19 0.64
CA ILE A 163 -4.34 -16.75 -0.25
C ILE A 163 -4.28 -16.05 -1.61
N LEU A 164 -4.26 -14.71 -1.63
CA LEU A 164 -4.14 -13.93 -2.86
C LEU A 164 -2.92 -14.35 -3.69
N ILE A 165 -1.75 -14.43 -3.06
CA ILE A 165 -0.50 -14.79 -3.75
C ILE A 165 -0.57 -16.21 -4.31
N GLU A 166 -1.17 -17.15 -3.59
CA GLU A 166 -1.31 -18.53 -4.07
C GLU A 166 -2.27 -18.62 -5.25
N ASP A 167 -3.40 -17.90 -5.20
CA ASP A 167 -4.36 -17.84 -6.31
C ASP A 167 -3.74 -17.21 -7.56
N ILE A 168 -2.90 -16.19 -7.40
CA ILE A 168 -2.14 -15.60 -8.51
C ILE A 168 -1.20 -16.65 -9.12
N ARG A 169 -0.43 -17.38 -8.31
CA ARG A 169 0.46 -18.44 -8.81
C ARG A 169 -0.29 -19.54 -9.55
N LEU A 170 -1.41 -20.01 -8.99
CA LEU A 170 -2.24 -21.05 -9.61
C LEU A 170 -2.86 -20.58 -10.92
N THR A 171 -3.28 -19.32 -10.99
CA THR A 171 -3.83 -18.73 -12.21
C THR A 171 -2.77 -18.64 -13.29
N LEU A 172 -1.57 -18.18 -12.94
CA LEU A 172 -0.47 -18.09 -13.90
C LEU A 172 0.00 -19.47 -14.36
N LEU A 173 0.07 -20.45 -13.46
CA LEU A 173 0.38 -21.83 -13.82
C LEU A 173 -0.58 -22.36 -14.90
N ARG A 174 -1.89 -22.15 -14.71
CA ARG A 174 -2.91 -22.54 -15.69
C ARG A 174 -2.75 -21.82 -17.03
N LEU A 175 -2.52 -20.51 -17.01
CA LEU A 175 -2.31 -19.74 -18.22
C LEU A 175 -1.03 -20.19 -18.95
N THR A 176 0.00 -20.57 -18.20
CA THR A 176 1.27 -21.09 -18.74
C THR A 176 1.07 -22.46 -19.39
N ASP A 177 0.28 -23.34 -18.78
CA ASP A 177 -0.08 -24.66 -19.33
C ASP A 177 -0.93 -24.51 -20.61
N GLU A 178 -1.84 -23.54 -20.66
CA GLU A 178 -2.66 -23.24 -21.85
C GLU A 178 -1.84 -22.67 -23.03
N HIS A 179 -0.71 -22.01 -22.76
CA HIS A 179 0.14 -21.35 -23.77
C HIS A 179 1.48 -22.06 -24.04
N GLY A 180 1.79 -23.19 -23.40
CA GLY A 180 2.93 -24.06 -23.74
C GLY A 180 4.30 -23.59 -23.24
N HIS A 181 4.41 -23.02 -22.03
CA HIS A 181 5.68 -22.59 -21.42
C HIS A 181 6.17 -23.53 -20.28
N GLU A 182 6.66 -24.73 -20.63
CA GLU A 182 7.08 -25.78 -19.66
C GLU A 182 8.16 -25.31 -18.64
N ASP A 183 9.04 -24.38 -19.00
CA ASP A 183 10.13 -23.91 -18.13
C ASP A 183 9.65 -23.06 -16.94
N LEU A 184 8.57 -22.29 -17.13
CA LEU A 184 7.97 -21.46 -16.07
C LEU A 184 7.15 -22.31 -15.10
N VAL A 185 6.45 -23.33 -15.62
CA VAL A 185 5.72 -24.35 -14.84
C VAL A 185 6.64 -25.06 -13.85
N ASN A 186 7.85 -25.45 -14.29
CA ASN A 186 8.83 -26.13 -13.45
C ASN A 186 9.41 -25.22 -12.37
N SER A 187 9.65 -23.95 -12.67
CA SER A 187 10.14 -22.94 -11.73
C SER A 187 9.11 -22.62 -10.64
N LEU A 188 7.83 -22.51 -10.99
CA LEU A 188 6.73 -22.27 -10.05
C LEU A 188 6.47 -23.48 -9.14
N LYS A 189 6.50 -24.71 -9.68
CA LYS A 189 6.38 -25.96 -8.90
C LYS A 189 7.53 -26.11 -7.90
N ALA A 190 8.76 -25.74 -8.27
CA ALA A 190 9.91 -25.75 -7.35
C ALA A 190 9.76 -24.74 -6.19
N ALA A 191 9.26 -23.53 -6.48
CA ALA A 191 9.00 -22.51 -5.46
C ALA A 191 7.90 -22.93 -4.47
N HIS A 192 6.84 -23.58 -4.95
CA HIS A 192 5.75 -24.11 -4.12
C HIS A 192 6.23 -25.24 -3.19
N ASN A 193 7.04 -26.17 -3.70
CA ASN A 193 7.56 -27.32 -2.92
C ASN A 193 8.60 -26.92 -1.86
N SER A 194 9.40 -25.85 -2.10
CA SER A 194 10.40 -25.37 -1.14
C SER A 194 9.78 -24.85 0.18
N LYS A 195 8.59 -24.23 0.11
CA LYS A 195 7.87 -23.71 1.30
C LYS A 195 7.26 -24.82 2.16
N HIS A 196 6.86 -25.95 1.55
CA HIS A 196 6.38 -27.10 2.30
C HIS A 196 7.47 -27.82 3.10
N HIS A 197 8.72 -27.84 2.60
CA HIS A 197 9.83 -28.43 3.33
C HIS A 197 10.28 -27.58 4.54
N HIS A 198 10.29 -26.24 4.41
CA HIS A 198 10.71 -25.36 5.50
C HIS A 198 9.71 -25.30 6.67
N ARG A 199 8.43 -25.55 6.39
CA ARG A 199 7.35 -25.62 7.40
C ARG A 199 7.40 -26.92 8.23
N ARG A 200 8.00 -27.99 7.71
CA ARG A 200 8.24 -29.24 8.45
C ARG A 200 9.51 -29.18 9.33
N SER A 201 10.54 -28.42 8.93
CA SER A 201 11.80 -28.34 9.69
C SER A 201 11.76 -27.37 10.88
N THR A 202 10.89 -26.35 10.87
CA THR A 202 10.84 -25.33 11.94
C THR A 202 10.04 -25.75 13.17
N GLN A 203 9.30 -26.86 13.13
CA GLN A 203 8.52 -27.35 14.27
C GLN A 203 9.34 -28.17 15.29
N HIS A 204 10.64 -28.42 15.04
CA HIS A 204 11.47 -29.27 15.89
C HIS A 204 12.66 -28.57 16.59
N ARG A 205 12.70 -27.24 16.65
CA ARG A 205 13.79 -26.53 17.35
C ARG A 205 13.31 -25.32 18.14
N GLN A 206 12.60 -25.58 19.23
CA GLN A 206 12.54 -24.67 20.38
C GLN A 206 13.13 -25.36 21.60
N LYS A 207 14.43 -25.18 21.80
CA LYS A 207 15.03 -25.12 23.13
C LYS A 207 15.91 -23.88 23.18
N ILE A 208 15.73 -23.19 24.29
CA ILE A 208 16.21 -21.87 24.69
C ILE A 208 17.74 -21.84 24.74
N ASP A 209 18.36 -20.73 24.34
CA ASP A 209 19.47 -20.16 25.10
C ASP A 209 19.68 -18.67 24.82
N ILE A 210 19.85 -17.94 25.92
CA ILE A 210 20.01 -16.50 26.07
C ILE A 210 21.50 -16.20 25.98
N GLY A 211 21.93 -15.31 25.08
CA GLY A 211 23.35 -15.02 24.90
C GLY A 211 23.63 -13.68 24.20
N VAL A 212 24.00 -12.69 25.01
CA VAL A 212 24.47 -11.35 24.65
C VAL A 212 25.81 -11.42 23.89
N ARG A 213 25.97 -10.70 22.76
CA ARG A 213 27.11 -9.77 22.48
C ARG A 213 27.23 -9.27 21.03
N SER A 214 27.15 -7.94 20.90
CA SER A 214 28.05 -6.97 20.24
C SER A 214 28.62 -7.17 18.81
N ASN A 215 28.28 -6.18 17.97
CA ASN A 215 29.06 -5.45 16.95
C ASN A 215 30.37 -6.06 16.40
N LYS A 216 30.48 -6.04 15.06
CA LYS A 216 31.69 -5.58 14.36
C LYS A 216 31.38 -5.17 12.92
N TYR A 217 31.60 -3.88 12.65
CA TYR A 217 31.81 -3.32 11.31
C TYR A 217 33.07 -3.95 10.69
N ILE A 218 33.00 -4.34 9.41
CA ILE A 218 34.18 -4.60 8.60
C ILE A 218 34.02 -3.87 7.27
N THR A 219 34.90 -2.89 7.09
CA THR A 219 35.27 -2.20 5.85
C THR A 219 36.06 -3.13 4.93
N GLY A 220 35.89 -3.00 3.60
CA GLY A 220 36.78 -3.68 2.65
C GLY A 220 36.42 -3.43 1.19
N ASN A 221 37.20 -2.58 0.55
CA ASN A 221 37.16 -2.13 -0.83
C ASN A 221 37.68 -3.21 -1.81
N GLN A 222 37.18 -3.27 -3.05
CA GLN A 222 37.98 -3.22 -4.31
C GLN A 222 37.27 -3.81 -5.56
N SER A 223 37.13 -2.93 -6.56
CA SER A 223 37.28 -3.08 -8.03
C SER A 223 37.04 -4.42 -8.74
N GLY A 224 36.18 -4.37 -9.77
CA GLY A 224 36.12 -5.37 -10.85
C GLY A 224 35.23 -4.89 -12.01
N ASN A 225 35.87 -4.33 -13.03
CA ASN A 225 35.24 -3.80 -14.24
C ASN A 225 34.79 -4.94 -15.17
N SER A 226 33.50 -5.02 -15.55
CA SER A 226 33.09 -5.80 -16.72
C SER A 226 31.84 -5.24 -17.42
N LYS A 227 32.07 -4.96 -18.71
CA LYS A 227 31.19 -4.72 -19.86
C LYS A 227 29.66 -4.69 -19.63
N VAL A 228 29.08 -3.52 -19.91
CA VAL A 228 27.63 -3.26 -19.95
C VAL A 228 27.05 -3.70 -21.30
N GLU A 229 26.35 -4.83 -21.32
CA GLU A 229 25.36 -5.15 -22.36
C GLU A 229 24.04 -4.45 -22.02
N LYS A 230 23.59 -3.54 -22.90
CA LYS A 230 22.30 -2.86 -22.79
C LYS A 230 21.16 -3.82 -23.15
N LYS A 231 20.63 -4.55 -22.17
CA LYS A 231 19.25 -5.06 -22.23
C LYS A 231 18.31 -3.94 -21.82
N HIS A 232 17.34 -3.61 -22.67
CA HIS A 232 16.23 -2.72 -22.35
C HIS A 232 15.46 -3.30 -21.16
N LYS A 233 15.79 -2.82 -19.96
CA LYS A 233 14.98 -3.03 -18.76
C LYS A 233 13.87 -1.99 -18.79
N HIS A 234 12.64 -2.43 -18.98
CA HIS A 234 11.48 -1.63 -18.63
C HIS A 234 11.62 -1.28 -17.13
N PRO A 235 11.57 0.01 -16.75
CA PRO A 235 11.67 0.37 -15.35
C PRO A 235 10.36 0.03 -14.64
N THR A 236 10.35 -1.06 -13.86
CA THR A 236 9.23 -1.45 -13.02
C THR A 236 9.12 -0.46 -11.86
N VAL A 237 8.23 0.53 -12.00
CA VAL A 237 7.88 1.43 -10.90
C VAL A 237 6.90 0.69 -10.00
N HIS A 238 7.42 0.03 -8.96
CA HIS A 238 6.59 -0.49 -7.87
C HIS A 238 6.08 0.69 -7.03
N THR A 239 5.01 1.35 -7.47
CA THR A 239 4.29 2.29 -6.61
C THR A 239 3.41 1.49 -5.66
N ILE A 240 3.90 1.31 -4.43
CA ILE A 240 3.10 0.80 -3.31
C ILE A 240 2.22 1.96 -2.82
N CYS A 241 0.89 1.77 -2.86
CA CYS A 241 -0.10 2.64 -2.21
C CYS A 241 -0.90 1.83 -1.20
#